data_AF-A0A9E0J9D0-F1
#
_entry.id   AF-A0A9E0J9D0-F1
#
_cell.length_a   1.000
_cell.length_b   1.000
_cell.length_c   1.000
_cell.angle_alpha   90.00
_cell.angle_beta   90.00
_cell.angle_gamma   90.00
#
_symmetry.space_group_name_H-M   'P 1'
#
loop_
_entity.id
_entity.type
_entity.pdbx_description
1 polymer ?
#
loop_
_entity_poly.entity_id
_entity_poly.type
_entity_poly.pdbx_seq_one_letter_code
_entity_poly.pdbx_strand_id
1 'polypeptide(L)'
;MQEPDVRRAVAAAMAVAASVGLDARDAVVLQNSNKLTVRLTPCEVLARIAPPAYQVAQLEIEIAQRLAETASPVAALEPRAAPRPY
;
A
#
# COMPACT_ATOMS: atom_id res chain seq x y z
N MET A 1 -13.62 4.86 -6.95
CA MET A 1 -13.30 4.01 -8.11
C MET A 1 -14.51 3.19 -8.54
N GLN A 2 -14.57 2.83 -9.83
CA GLN A 2 -15.62 1.95 -10.35
C GLN A 2 -15.33 0.49 -9.98
N GLU A 3 -16.38 -0.34 -9.92
CA GLU A 3 -16.28 -1.74 -9.51
C GLU A 3 -15.18 -2.57 -10.23
N PRO A 4 -15.01 -2.50 -11.56
CA PRO A 4 -13.91 -3.21 -12.22
C PRO A 4 -12.52 -2.72 -11.79
N ASP A 5 -12.37 -1.42 -11.49
CA ASP A 5 -11.11 -0.86 -10.98
C ASP A 5 -10.83 -1.34 -9.57
N VAL A 6 -11.86 -1.40 -8.72
CA VAL A 6 -11.75 -1.90 -7.35
C VAL A 6 -11.28 -3.36 -7.35
N ARG A 7 -11.91 -4.23 -8.16
CA ARG A 7 -11.50 -5.64 -8.27
C ARG A 7 -10.04 -5.78 -8.71
N ARG A 8 -9.62 -5.03 -9.73
CA ARG A 8 -8.23 -5.05 -10.21
C ARG A 8 -7.25 -4.52 -9.17
N ALA A 9 -7.60 -3.43 -8.48
CA ALA A 9 -6.76 -2.84 -7.44
C ALA A 9 -6.57 -3.77 -6.24
N VAL A 10 -7.63 -4.46 -5.81
CA VAL A 10 -7.55 -5.48 -4.75
C VAL A 10 -6.65 -6.64 -5.17
N ALA A 11 -6.86 -7.20 -6.37
CA ALA A 11 -6.02 -8.28 -6.89
C ALA A 11 -4.55 -7.86 -6.99
N ALA A 12 -4.26 -6.65 -7.47
CA ALA A 12 -2.91 -6.09 -7.55
C ALA A 12 -2.28 -5.94 -6.16
N ALA A 13 -3.03 -5.44 -5.17
CA ALA A 13 -2.53 -5.28 -3.80
C ALA A 13 -2.14 -6.63 -3.18
N MET A 14 -2.98 -7.64 -3.32
CA MET A 14 -2.70 -9.00 -2.82
C MET A 14 -1.48 -9.62 -3.52
N ALA A 15 -1.40 -9.50 -4.86
CA ALA A 15 -0.27 -10.02 -5.62
C ALA A 15 1.06 -9.35 -5.25
N VAL A 16 1.06 -8.03 -5.05
CA VAL A 16 2.25 -7.28 -4.61
C VAL A 16 2.65 -7.71 -3.20
N ALA A 17 1.71 -7.80 -2.26
CA ALA A 17 1.99 -8.25 -0.89
C ALA A 17 2.58 -9.67 -0.87
N ALA A 18 1.99 -10.60 -1.62
CA ALA A 18 2.52 -11.96 -1.75
C ALA A 18 3.94 -11.97 -2.35
N SER A 19 4.21 -11.12 -3.35
CA SER A 19 5.53 -11.01 -3.98
C SER A 19 6.64 -10.52 -3.03
N VAL A 20 6.26 -9.84 -1.94
CA VAL A 20 7.18 -9.35 -0.90
C VAL A 20 7.14 -10.22 0.38
N GLY A 21 6.60 -11.45 0.25
CA GLY A 21 6.60 -12.46 1.31
C GLY A 21 5.56 -12.25 2.40
N LEU A 22 4.49 -11.49 2.14
CA LEU A 22 3.38 -11.30 3.07
C LEU A 22 2.25 -12.29 2.77
N ASP A 23 1.65 -12.85 3.80
CA ASP A 23 0.46 -13.71 3.68
C ASP A 23 -0.80 -12.87 3.48
N ALA A 24 -1.14 -12.59 2.21
CA ALA A 24 -2.31 -11.80 1.81
C ALA A 24 -3.35 -12.69 1.11
N ARG A 25 -4.23 -13.30 1.90
CA ARG A 25 -5.25 -14.26 1.43
C ARG A 25 -6.60 -13.63 1.19
N ASP A 26 -6.91 -12.58 1.93
CA ASP A 26 -8.18 -11.87 1.82
C ASP A 26 -7.98 -10.36 1.98
N ALA A 27 -8.98 -9.59 1.55
CA ALA A 27 -8.91 -8.16 1.41
C ALA A 27 -10.27 -7.51 1.73
N VAL A 28 -10.27 -6.58 2.68
CA VAL A 28 -11.44 -5.77 3.02
C VAL A 28 -11.22 -4.34 2.53
N VAL A 29 -12.11 -3.85 1.66
CA VAL A 29 -12.10 -2.46 1.23
C VAL A 29 -12.57 -1.59 2.40
N LEU A 30 -11.69 -0.74 2.90
CA LEU A 30 -11.98 0.19 3.99
C LEU A 30 -12.46 1.55 3.47
N GLN A 31 -11.93 1.99 2.33
CA GLN A 31 -12.32 3.26 1.72
C GLN A 31 -12.18 3.23 0.21
N ASN A 32 -13.23 3.62 -0.51
CA ASN A 32 -13.26 3.72 -1.97
C ASN A 32 -13.35 5.19 -2.41
N SER A 33 -12.18 5.80 -2.67
CA SER A 33 -12.06 7.19 -3.15
C SER A 33 -11.25 7.25 -4.45
N ASN A 34 -10.56 8.36 -4.72
CA ASN A 34 -9.53 8.44 -5.77
C ASN A 34 -8.31 7.55 -5.44
N LYS A 35 -8.09 7.26 -4.16
CA LYS A 35 -7.16 6.25 -3.65
C LYS A 35 -7.94 5.19 -2.88
N LEU A 36 -7.87 3.95 -3.33
CA LEU A 36 -8.48 2.79 -2.67
C LEU A 36 -7.64 2.44 -1.44
N THR A 37 -8.30 2.19 -0.31
CA THR A 37 -7.64 1.72 0.92
C THR A 37 -8.21 0.37 1.29
N VAL A 38 -7.32 -0.61 1.45
CA VAL A 38 -7.66 -2.03 1.63
C VAL A 38 -6.87 -2.57 2.82
N ARG A 39 -7.53 -3.33 3.70
CA ARG A 39 -6.87 -4.15 4.71
C ARG A 39 -6.66 -5.54 4.15
N LEU A 40 -5.41 -5.99 4.11
CA LEU A 40 -5.02 -7.35 3.72
C LEU A 40 -4.91 -8.22 4.97
N THR A 41 -5.46 -9.43 4.92
CA THR A 41 -5.43 -10.41 6.00
C THR A 41 -4.83 -11.73 5.51
N PRO A 42 -4.15 -12.50 6.39
CA PRO A 42 -3.85 -12.22 7.81
C PRO A 42 -2.62 -11.32 8.06
N CYS A 43 -1.92 -10.82 7.04
CA CYS A 43 -0.70 -10.03 7.24
C CYS A 43 -0.89 -8.65 7.90
N GLU A 44 -2.15 -8.21 8.11
CA GLU A 44 -2.51 -6.95 8.78
C GLU A 44 -1.88 -5.72 8.11
N VAL A 45 -1.77 -5.74 6.79
CA VAL A 45 -1.24 -4.63 5.99
C VAL A 45 -2.36 -3.75 5.47
N LEU A 46 -2.20 -2.43 5.63
CA LEU A 46 -3.02 -1.43 4.97
C LEU A 46 -2.42 -1.07 3.60
N ALA A 47 -3.01 -1.58 2.52
CA ALA A 47 -2.62 -1.25 1.17
C ALA A 47 -3.39 -0.02 0.65
N ARG A 48 -2.67 0.93 0.05
CA ARG A 48 -3.24 2.12 -0.58
C ARG A 48 -2.91 2.14 -2.06
N ILE A 49 -3.94 2.11 -2.92
CA ILE A 49 -3.80 1.91 -4.36
C ILE A 49 -4.42 3.10 -5.09
N ALA A 50 -3.68 3.69 -6.03
CA ALA A 50 -4.14 4.81 -6.85
C ALA A 50 -3.74 4.60 -8.32
N PRO A 51 -4.54 5.08 -9.29
CA PRO A 51 -4.10 5.27 -10.66
C PRO A 51 -2.90 6.23 -10.73
N PRO A 52 -2.05 6.15 -11.78
CA PRO A 52 -0.88 7.01 -11.93
C PRO A 52 -1.17 8.52 -11.81
N ALA A 53 -2.34 8.98 -12.27
CA ALA A 53 -2.76 10.38 -12.17
C ALA A 53 -2.92 10.90 -10.73
N TYR A 54 -3.02 10.00 -9.73
CA TYR A 54 -3.19 10.31 -8.31
C TYR A 54 -2.06 9.71 -7.45
N GLN A 55 -0.95 9.29 -8.05
CA GLN A 55 0.16 8.68 -7.32
C GLN A 55 0.92 9.72 -6.49
N VAL A 56 1.10 9.43 -5.20
CA VAL A 56 1.88 10.27 -4.27
C VAL A 56 2.78 9.40 -3.37
N ALA A 57 3.11 8.19 -3.84
CA ALA A 57 3.85 7.20 -3.04
C ALA A 57 5.22 7.73 -2.58
N GLN A 58 5.93 8.48 -3.44
CA GLN A 58 7.22 9.07 -3.07
C GLN A 58 7.09 10.07 -1.91
N LEU A 59 6.06 10.93 -1.95
CA LEU A 59 5.78 11.87 -0.85
C LEU A 59 5.42 11.12 0.44
N GLU A 60 4.59 10.08 0.36
CA GLU A 60 4.22 9.27 1.53
C GLU A 60 5.45 8.56 2.14
N ILE A 61 6.37 8.07 1.31
CA ILE A 61 7.66 7.47 1.72
C ILE A 61 8.56 8.50 2.40
N GLU A 62 8.72 9.69 1.79
CA GLU A 62 9.54 10.78 2.34
C GLU A 62 9.02 11.22 3.72
N ILE A 63 7.71 11.37 3.86
CA ILE A 63 7.08 11.71 5.15
C ILE A 63 7.33 10.59 6.18
N ALA A 64 7.16 9.33 5.81
CA ALA A 64 7.40 8.21 6.73
C ALA A 64 8.85 8.14 7.21
N GLN A 65 9.82 8.38 6.33
CA GLN A 65 11.25 8.44 6.67
C GLN A 65 11.54 9.59 7.65
N ARG A 66 11.05 10.80 7.38
CA ARG A 66 11.20 11.94 8.29
C ARG A 66 10.54 11.70 9.65
N LEU A 67 9.38 11.05 9.68
CA LEU A 67 8.72 10.71 10.95
C LEU A 67 9.52 9.69 11.76
N ALA A 68 10.14 8.70 11.09
CA ALA A 68 11.00 7.71 11.75
C ALA A 68 12.28 8.32 12.35
N GLU A 69 12.70 9.52 11.90
CA GLU A 69 13.82 10.27 12.48
C GLU A 69 13.43 11.07 13.74
N THR A 70 12.16 11.07 14.13
CA THR A 70 11.63 11.80 15.30
C THR A 70 11.12 10.83 16.37
N ALA A 71 10.66 11.34 17.51
CA ALA A 71 9.96 10.55 18.52
C ALA A 71 8.50 10.17 18.14
N SER A 72 8.16 10.23 16.85
CA SER A 72 6.85 9.86 16.33
C SER A 72 6.65 8.34 16.38
N PRO A 73 5.40 7.83 16.47
CA PRO A 73 5.10 6.41 16.49
C PRO A 73 5.16 5.79 15.08
N VAL A 74 6.25 6.03 14.35
CA VAL A 74 6.46 5.54 12.98
C VAL A 74 7.80 4.82 12.95
N ALA A 75 7.78 3.54 12.57
CA ALA A 75 9.00 2.76 12.38
C ALA A 75 9.68 3.11 11.04
N ALA A 76 10.98 2.86 10.96
CA ALA A 76 11.72 2.93 9.71
C ALA A 76 11.13 1.96 8.67
N LEU A 77 11.32 2.28 7.38
CA LEU A 77 10.82 1.45 6.29
C LEU A 77 11.48 0.08 6.29
N GLU A 78 10.65 -0.97 6.22
CA GLU A 78 11.12 -2.34 6.08
C GLU A 78 11.48 -2.62 4.61
N PRO A 79 12.74 -2.96 4.29
CA PRO A 79 13.22 -3.08 2.92
C PRO A 79 12.81 -4.42 2.27
N ARG A 80 11.52 -4.61 2.02
CA ARG A 80 11.00 -5.84 1.38
C ARG A 80 11.04 -5.84 -0.15
N ALA A 81 11.26 -4.69 -0.76
CA ALA A 81 11.37 -4.56 -2.21
C ALA A 81 12.55 -3.65 -2.56
N ALA A 82 13.30 -4.03 -3.60
CA ALA A 82 14.31 -3.15 -4.16
C ALA A 82 13.65 -1.90 -4.78
N PRO A 83 14.32 -0.73 -4.75
CA PRO A 83 13.87 0.44 -5.48
C PRO A 83 13.67 0.08 -6.96
N ARG A 84 12.49 0.40 -7.49
CA ARG A 84 12.22 0.25 -8.92
C ARG A 84 12.33 1.63 -9.57
N PRO A 85 13.12 1.79 -10.65
CA PRO A 85 13.02 3.00 -11.45
C PRO A 85 11.62 3.06 -12.06
N TYR A 86 10.96 4.20 -11.91
CA TYR A 86 9.68 4.50 -12.56
C TYR A 86 9.93 4.92 -14.01
#